data_AF-A0A6P5WTY6-F1
#
_entry.id   AF-A0A6P5WTY6-F1
#
_cell.length_a   1.000
_cell.length_b   1.000
_cell.length_c   1.000
_cell.angle_alpha   90.00
_cell.angle_beta   90.00
_cell.angle_gamma   90.00
#
_symmetry.space_group_name_H-M   'P 1'
#
loop_
_entity.id
_entity.type
_entity.pdbx_description
1 polymer ?
#
loop_
_entity_poly.entity_id
_entity_poly.type
_entity_poly.pdbx_seq_one_letter_code
_entity_poly.pdbx_strand_id
1 'polypeptide(L)'
;MKILSRKLLHQRQLSFKQAIRCNAYSTKKISDFGQPTPVTHPQLMKEGEITPGITSEEYISRRKRLLELLPEKSLAIIAATPVEMMTDVVPYTF
;
A
#
# COMPACT_ATOMS: atom_id res chain seq x y z
N MET A 1 46.06 35.98 11.80
CA MET A 1 45.37 34.88 11.08
C MET A 1 43.93 35.32 10.82
N LYS A 2 43.51 35.44 9.55
CA LYS A 2 42.19 35.97 9.17
C LYS A 2 41.13 34.88 9.30
N ILE A 3 40.13 35.11 10.15
CA ILE A 3 38.98 34.22 10.33
C ILE A 3 37.97 34.53 9.22
N LEU A 4 37.82 33.61 8.27
CA LEU A 4 36.82 33.71 7.20
C LEU A 4 35.44 33.34 7.77
N SER A 5 34.64 34.34 8.12
CA SER A 5 33.22 34.16 8.42
C SER A 5 32.44 33.93 7.12
N ARG A 6 32.05 32.68 6.86
CA ARG A 6 31.13 32.32 5.76
C ARG A 6 29.70 32.65 6.18
N LYS A 7 29.11 33.69 5.59
CA LYS A 7 27.67 33.97 5.68
C LYS A 7 26.93 32.85 4.96
N LEU A 8 26.23 32.00 5.71
CA LEU A 8 25.32 30.99 5.17
C LEU A 8 24.08 31.70 4.62
N LEU A 9 23.83 31.50 3.33
CA LEU A 9 22.69 32.00 2.59
C LEU A 9 21.38 31.52 3.24
N HIS A 10 20.43 32.44 3.40
CA HIS A 10 19.06 32.17 3.83
C HIS A 10 18.47 30.99 3.04
N GLN A 11 18.13 29.92 3.75
CA GLN A 11 17.28 28.84 3.23
C GLN A 11 15.93 29.46 2.83
N ARG A 12 15.69 29.52 1.52
CA ARG A 12 14.36 29.72 0.95
C ARG A 12 13.42 28.66 1.53
N GLN A 13 12.50 29.08 2.39
CA GLN A 13 11.36 28.27 2.79
C GLN A 13 10.49 28.03 1.55
N LEU A 14 10.75 26.93 0.84
CA LEU A 14 9.82 26.42 -0.16
C LEU A 14 8.59 25.93 0.61
N SER A 15 7.50 26.71 0.56
CA SER A 15 6.20 26.30 1.08
C SER A 15 5.75 25.07 0.29
N PHE A 16 5.94 23.89 0.88
CA PHE A 16 5.36 22.65 0.39
C PHE A 16 3.85 22.71 0.59
N LYS A 17 3.14 23.40 -0.32
CA LYS A 17 1.71 23.17 -0.51
C LYS A 17 1.54 21.83 -1.21
N GLN A 18 1.75 20.73 -0.48
CA GLN A 18 1.36 19.42 -0.94
C GLN A 18 -0.16 19.41 -1.05
N ALA A 19 -0.65 19.49 -2.27
CA ALA A 19 -2.02 19.09 -2.57
C ALA A 19 -2.12 17.61 -2.18
N ILE A 20 -2.87 17.33 -1.11
CA ILE A 20 -3.23 15.96 -0.76
C ILE A 20 -4.11 15.46 -1.89
N ARG A 21 -3.50 14.82 -2.90
CA ARG A 21 -4.23 14.10 -3.91
C ARG A 21 -4.76 12.85 -3.24
N CYS A 22 -6.01 12.90 -2.79
CA CYS A 22 -6.77 11.71 -2.43
C CYS A 22 -6.99 10.91 -3.71
N ASN A 23 -6.08 10.00 -4.03
CA ASN A 23 -6.33 9.05 -5.12
C ASN A 23 -7.44 8.12 -4.60
N ALA A 24 -8.67 8.33 -5.07
CA ALA A 24 -9.76 7.43 -4.76
C ALA A 24 -9.35 6.00 -5.19
N TYR A 25 -9.67 5.01 -4.37
CA TYR A 25 -9.52 3.60 -4.72
C TYR A 25 -10.04 3.38 -6.15
N SER A 26 -9.29 2.69 -7.00
CA SER A 26 -9.71 2.39 -8.37
C SER A 26 -11.02 1.60 -8.33
N THR A 27 -12.15 2.27 -8.53
CA THR A 27 -13.50 1.69 -8.36
C THR A 27 -14.09 1.11 -9.65
N LYS A 28 -13.36 1.05 -10.77
CA LYS A 28 -14.03 0.87 -12.08
C LYS A 28 -13.60 -0.31 -12.95
N LYS A 29 -12.73 -1.21 -12.48
CA LYS A 29 -12.47 -2.45 -13.23
C LYS A 29 -12.15 -3.62 -12.31
N ILE A 30 -13.17 -4.42 -11.98
CA ILE A 30 -12.97 -5.76 -11.47
C ILE A 30 -12.38 -6.53 -12.65
N SER A 31 -11.07 -6.76 -12.61
CA SER A 31 -10.39 -7.60 -13.58
C SER A 31 -10.31 -8.98 -12.96
N ASP A 32 -10.67 -10.01 -13.72
CA ASP A 32 -10.51 -11.39 -13.28
C ASP A 32 -9.02 -11.73 -13.29
N PHE A 33 -8.41 -11.80 -12.11
CA PHE A 33 -6.99 -12.11 -11.93
C PHE A 33 -6.73 -13.61 -11.71
N GLY A 34 -7.75 -14.47 -11.91
CA GLY A 34 -7.62 -15.91 -11.71
C GLY A 34 -7.55 -16.35 -10.25
N GLN A 35 -7.80 -15.44 -9.30
CA GLN A 35 -7.95 -15.80 -7.88
C GLN A 35 -9.35 -16.35 -7.61
N PRO A 36 -9.48 -17.37 -6.74
CA PRO A 36 -10.79 -17.88 -6.33
C PRO A 36 -11.69 -16.79 -5.74
N THR A 37 -12.96 -16.82 -6.09
CA THR A 37 -14.01 -15.97 -5.52
C THR A 37 -15.13 -16.84 -4.96
N PRO A 38 -16.00 -16.34 -4.06
CA PRO A 38 -17.14 -17.11 -3.55
C PRO A 38 -18.05 -17.63 -4.68
N VAL A 39 -18.18 -16.85 -5.75
CA VAL A 39 -18.98 -17.22 -6.93
C VAL A 39 -18.31 -18.32 -7.76
N THR A 40 -16.98 -18.25 -7.96
CA THR A 40 -16.27 -19.23 -8.80
C THR A 40 -15.88 -20.51 -8.05
N HIS A 41 -15.63 -20.40 -6.75
CA HIS A 41 -15.16 -21.48 -5.88
C HIS A 41 -15.94 -21.51 -4.55
N PRO A 42 -17.26 -21.78 -4.57
CA PRO A 42 -18.11 -21.75 -3.38
C PRO A 42 -17.73 -22.81 -2.34
N GLN A 43 -17.01 -23.87 -2.75
CA GLN A 43 -16.50 -24.90 -1.85
C GLN A 43 -15.28 -24.43 -1.06
N LEU A 44 -14.55 -23.43 -1.57
CA LEU A 44 -13.32 -22.90 -0.97
C LEU A 44 -13.59 -21.62 -0.18
N MET A 45 -14.51 -20.78 -0.64
CA MET A 45 -14.75 -19.44 -0.10
C MET A 45 -16.24 -19.16 0.08
N LYS A 46 -16.57 -18.49 1.19
CA LYS A 46 -17.95 -18.05 1.48
C LYS A 46 -18.18 -16.62 1.03
N GLU A 47 -19.45 -16.25 0.89
CA GLU A 47 -19.84 -14.88 0.53
C GLU A 47 -19.26 -13.86 1.52
N GLY A 48 -18.68 -12.77 0.99
CA GLY A 48 -18.04 -11.72 1.80
C GLY A 48 -16.59 -12.03 2.23
N GLU A 49 -16.08 -13.22 1.97
CA GLU A 49 -14.67 -13.56 2.16
C GLU A 49 -13.80 -13.00 1.03
N ILE A 50 -12.67 -12.37 1.40
CA ILE A 50 -11.64 -11.91 0.45
C ILE A 50 -10.59 -13.01 0.25
N THR A 51 -10.28 -13.75 1.30
CA THR A 51 -9.44 -14.95 1.27
C THR A 51 -10.14 -16.05 2.08
N PRO A 52 -9.87 -17.34 1.84
CA PRO A 52 -10.60 -18.43 2.51
C PRO A 52 -10.61 -18.27 4.03
N GLY A 53 -11.80 -18.13 4.61
CA GLY A 53 -11.99 -17.95 6.05
C GLY A 53 -11.73 -16.55 6.60
N ILE A 54 -11.42 -15.54 5.77
CA ILE A 54 -11.18 -14.15 6.20
C ILE A 54 -12.09 -13.18 5.44
N THR A 55 -12.93 -12.47 6.19
CA THR A 55 -13.90 -11.52 5.60
C THR A 55 -13.30 -10.16 5.27
N SER A 56 -14.01 -9.41 4.43
CA SER A 56 -13.63 -8.04 4.09
C SER A 56 -13.54 -7.12 5.32
N GLU A 57 -14.45 -7.31 6.28
CA GLU A 57 -14.54 -6.57 7.54
C GLU A 57 -13.32 -6.84 8.43
N GLU A 58 -12.80 -8.07 8.40
CA GLU A 58 -11.61 -8.41 9.16
C GLU A 58 -10.38 -7.68 8.62
N TYR A 59 -10.19 -7.64 7.30
CA TYR A 59 -9.11 -6.85 6.70
C TYR A 59 -9.22 -5.35 7.05
N ILE A 60 -10.44 -4.81 7.08
CA ILE A 60 -10.69 -3.43 7.53
C ILE A 60 -10.29 -3.25 9.00
N SER A 61 -10.69 -4.18 9.87
CA SER A 61 -10.37 -4.19 11.30
C SER A 61 -8.85 -4.23 11.54
N ARG A 62 -8.13 -5.10 10.82
CA ARG A 62 -6.66 -5.20 10.88
C ARG A 62 -5.98 -3.89 10.47
N ARG A 63 -6.45 -3.22 9.41
CA ARG A 63 -5.94 -1.90 9.02
C ARG A 63 -6.21 -0.82 10.07
N LYS A 64 -7.39 -0.83 10.71
CA LYS A 64 -7.69 0.10 11.81
C LYS A 64 -6.76 -0.09 13.00
N ARG A 65 -6.53 -1.34 13.41
CA ARG A 65 -5.56 -1.67 14.48
C ARG A 65 -4.15 -1.22 14.13
N LEU A 66 -3.73 -1.35 12.87
CA LEU A 66 -2.44 -0.82 12.42
C LEU A 66 -2.39 0.72 12.56
N LEU A 67 -3.45 1.42 12.15
CA LEU A 67 -3.53 2.88 12.25
C LEU A 67 -3.48 3.37 13.70
N GLU A 68 -4.06 2.63 14.65
CA GLU A 68 -4.00 2.96 16.09
C GLU A 68 -2.56 2.94 16.65
N LEU A 69 -1.66 2.18 16.02
CA LEU A 69 -0.25 2.11 16.42
C LEU A 69 0.60 3.22 15.78
N LEU A 70 0.07 3.95 14.80
CA LEU A 70 0.82 4.95 14.05
C LEU A 70 0.73 6.34 14.72
N PRO A 71 1.82 7.12 14.74
CA PRO A 71 1.79 8.50 15.20
C PRO A 71 0.86 9.39 14.35
N GLU A 72 0.43 10.52 14.90
CA GLU A 72 -0.34 11.51 14.14
C GLU A 72 0.41 11.98 12.88
N LYS A 73 -0.33 12.23 11.80
CA LYS A 73 0.18 12.70 10.50
C LYS A 73 1.23 11.78 9.86
N SER A 74 1.21 10.49 10.19
CA SER A 74 2.06 9.48 9.56
C SER A 74 1.31 8.70 8.47
N LEU A 75 2.07 7.97 7.65
CA LEU A 75 1.56 7.17 6.53
C LEU A 75 2.31 5.83 6.48
N ALA A 76 1.56 4.73 6.42
CA ALA A 76 2.12 3.40 6.18
C ALA A 76 2.07 3.06 4.68
N ILE A 77 3.22 2.69 4.10
CA ILE A 77 3.34 2.18 2.73
C ILE A 77 3.86 0.75 2.82
N ILE A 78 3.08 -0.21 2.30
CA ILE A 78 3.43 -1.63 2.28
C ILE A 78 3.64 -2.03 0.82
N ALA A 79 4.88 -2.31 0.45
CA ALA A 79 5.19 -2.82 -0.89
C ALA A 79 4.78 -4.30 -1.00
N ALA A 80 4.20 -4.68 -2.14
CA ALA A 80 3.99 -6.08 -2.47
C ALA A 80 5.33 -6.77 -2.79
N THR A 81 5.37 -8.09 -2.64
CA THR A 81 6.53 -8.88 -3.07
C THR A 81 6.65 -8.84 -4.59
N PRO A 82 7.86 -8.66 -5.16
CA PRO A 82 8.07 -8.83 -6.59
C PRO A 82 7.89 -10.31 -7.01
N VAL A 83 7.71 -10.54 -8.30
CA VAL A 83 7.73 -11.89 -8.89
C VAL A 83 9.15 -12.44 -8.78
N GLU A 84 9.32 -13.58 -8.14
CA GLU A 84 10.61 -14.27 -8.12
C GLU A 84 10.76 -15.10 -9.40
N MET A 85 11.89 -14.93 -10.09
CA MET A 85 12.18 -15.57 -11.36
C MET A 85 13.14 -16.75 -11.15
N MET A 86 12.74 -17.95 -11.57
CA MET A 86 13.63 -19.12 -11.58
C MET A 86 14.66 -19.01 -12.71
N THR A 87 14.23 -18.49 -13.86
CA THR A 87 15.08 -18.12 -15.01
C THR A 87 14.53 -16.82 -15.59
N ASP A 88 15.24 -16.21 -16.55
CA ASP A 88 14.84 -14.94 -17.17
C ASP A 88 13.39 -14.90 -17.69
N VAL A 89 12.80 -16.06 -18.04
CA VAL A 89 11.43 -16.17 -18.58
C VAL A 89 10.48 -17.05 -17.76
N VAL A 90 10.95 -17.71 -16.70
CA VAL A 90 10.12 -18.63 -15.90
C VAL A 90 9.99 -18.12 -14.46
N PRO A 91 8.79 -17.65 -14.04
CA PRO A 91 8.53 -17.24 -12.66
C PRO A 91 8.27 -18.43 -11.74
N TYR A 92 8.57 -18.27 -10.45
CA TYR A 92 8.01 -19.13 -9.40
C TYR A 92 6.54 -18.80 -9.15
N THR A 93 5.83 -19.77 -8.57
CA THR A 93 4.45 -19.59 -8.13
C THR A 93 4.40 -18.66 -6.92
N PHE A 94 3.38 -17.80 -6.88
CA PHE A 94 3.02 -17.01 -5.71
C PHE A 94 2.19 -17.81 -4.71
#